data_AF-A0A1S3CYB6-F1
#
_entry.id   AF-A0A1S3CYB6-F1
#
_cell.length_a   1.000
_cell.length_b   1.000
_cell.length_c   1.000
_cell.angle_alpha   90.00
_cell.angle_beta   90.00
_cell.angle_gamma   90.00
#
_symmetry.space_group_name_H-M   'P 1'
#
loop_
_entity.id
_entity.type
_entity.pdbx_description
1 polymer ?
#
loop_
_entity_poly.entity_id
_entity_poly.type
_entity_poly.pdbx_seq_one_letter_code
_entity_poly.pdbx_strand_id
1 'polypeptide(L)'
;MTQHLNTQAYLYIRKKRIAGCLVAGPMAEGFRFLPDESTDDVGCVGEEVIPVKCGVSRIWTAKKSRNQNVAKNLLQTMRMNFIPGKVLGIDDIAFAMPLFMDGRRFLQRYCKRKDFLVYTGLAI
;
A
#
# COMPACT_ATOMS: atom_id res chain seq x y z
N MET A 1 -7.32 -20.39 -18.42
CA MET A 1 -6.63 -19.18 -18.88
C MET A 1 -5.73 -18.72 -17.74
N THR A 2 -4.43 -18.88 -17.91
CA THR A 2 -3.38 -18.59 -16.92
C THR A 2 -3.51 -17.15 -16.44
N GLN A 3 -3.87 -16.95 -15.17
CA GLN A 3 -3.77 -15.63 -14.55
C GLN A 3 -2.28 -15.31 -14.45
N HIS A 4 -1.76 -14.59 -15.44
CA HIS A 4 -0.45 -13.98 -15.31
C HIS A 4 -0.51 -13.08 -14.08
N LEU A 5 0.32 -13.38 -13.08
CA LEU A 5 0.59 -12.56 -11.91
C LEU A 5 1.02 -11.17 -12.41
N ASN A 6 0.07 -10.27 -12.62
CA ASN A 6 0.30 -8.91 -13.13
C ASN A 6 0.82 -8.01 -12.01
N THR A 7 1.85 -8.50 -11.34
CA THR A 7 2.48 -7.87 -10.19
C THR A 7 3.61 -6.98 -10.69
N GLN A 8 3.61 -5.73 -10.25
CA GLN A 8 4.64 -4.74 -10.53
C GLN A 8 5.48 -4.50 -9.29
N ALA A 9 6.81 -4.53 -9.47
CA ALA A 9 7.78 -4.21 -8.43
C ALA A 9 8.43 -2.85 -8.71
N TYR A 10 8.41 -1.99 -7.70
CA TYR A 10 9.00 -0.66 -7.72
C TYR A 10 10.19 -0.65 -6.77
N LEU A 11 11.38 -0.36 -7.29
CA LEU A 11 12.62 -0.35 -6.52
C LEU A 11 13.18 1.07 -6.42
N TYR A 12 13.43 1.53 -5.19
CA TYR A 12 14.09 2.80 -4.94
C TYR A 12 15.60 2.56 -4.82
N ILE A 13 16.37 2.99 -5.82
CA ILE A 13 17.83 2.82 -5.84
C ILE A 13 18.52 4.09 -5.34
N ARG A 14 19.42 3.94 -4.36
CA ARG A 14 20.27 5.02 -3.86
C ARG A 14 21.67 4.52 -3.62
N LYS A 15 22.69 5.24 -4.13
CA LYS A 15 24.10 4.85 -4.04
C LYS A 15 24.32 3.39 -4.50
N LYS A 16 23.71 3.01 -5.63
CA LYS A 16 23.77 1.66 -6.22
C LYS A 16 23.23 0.53 -5.31
N ARG A 17 22.38 0.84 -4.33
CA ARG A 17 21.72 -0.13 -3.45
C ARG A 17 20.22 0.07 -3.45
N ILE A 18 19.46 -1.01 -3.29
CA ILE A 18 18.01 -0.94 -3.06
C ILE A 18 17.78 -0.40 -1.65
N ALA A 19 17.23 0.81 -1.55
CA ALA A 19 16.90 1.47 -0.29
C ALA A 19 15.40 1.36 0.05
N GLY A 20 14.57 0.93 -0.89
CA GLY A 20 13.16 0.64 -0.68
C GLY A 20 12.58 -0.21 -1.82
N CYS A 21 11.49 -0.90 -1.53
CA CYS A 21 10.78 -1.77 -2.45
C CYS A 21 9.27 -1.64 -2.21
N LEU A 22 8.49 -1.65 -3.29
CA LEU A 22 7.04 -1.75 -3.24
C LEU A 22 6.59 -2.80 -4.26
N VAL A 23 5.68 -3.68 -3.85
CA VAL A 23 5.07 -4.69 -4.73
C VAL A 23 3.57 -4.43 -4.75
N ALA A 24 3.01 -4.34 -5.96
CA ALA A 24 1.60 -4.07 -6.17
C ALA A 24 1.04 -4.95 -7.29
N GLY A 25 -0.23 -5.32 -7.18
CA GLY A 25 -0.95 -6.12 -8.17
C GLY A 25 -2.37 -5.60 -8.38
N PRO A 26 -3.07 -6.06 -9.43
CA PRO A 26 -4.47 -5.70 -9.65
C PRO A 26 -5.30 -6.20 -8.48
N MET A 27 -6.19 -5.34 -8.00
CA MET A 27 -7.14 -5.68 -6.94
C MET A 27 -8.47 -5.03 -7.29
N ALA A 28 -9.56 -5.78 -7.21
CA ALA A 28 -10.90 -5.28 -7.50
C ALA A 28 -11.59 -4.73 -6.24
N GLU A 29 -11.27 -5.29 -5.08
CA GLU A 29 -12.01 -5.08 -3.84
C GLU A 29 -11.06 -4.73 -2.68
N GLY A 30 -11.53 -3.84 -1.82
CA GLY A 30 -10.91 -3.49 -0.55
C GLY A 30 -11.99 -3.17 0.48
N PHE A 31 -11.56 -2.89 1.69
CA PHE A 31 -12.41 -2.67 2.86
C PHE A 31 -11.83 -1.51 3.66
N ARG A 32 -12.66 -0.79 4.41
CA ARG A 32 -12.12 0.25 5.29
C ARG A 32 -11.36 -0.36 6.45
N PHE A 33 -10.18 0.16 6.73
CA PHE A 33 -9.51 -0.09 8.00
C PHE A 33 -10.25 0.65 9.11
N LEU A 34 -10.59 -0.07 10.18
CA LEU A 34 -11.24 0.49 11.36
C LEU A 34 -10.21 0.51 12.50
N PRO A 35 -9.58 1.67 12.77
CA PRO A 35 -8.68 1.80 13.91
C PRO A 35 -9.46 1.58 15.20
N ASP A 36 -8.88 0.85 16.16
CA ASP A 36 -9.39 0.86 17.52
C ASP A 36 -8.94 2.15 18.20
N GLU A 37 -9.88 2.98 18.65
CA GLU A 37 -9.55 4.25 19.32
C GLU A 37 -8.91 4.02 20.70
N SER A 38 -9.01 2.81 21.26
CA SER A 38 -8.41 2.45 22.55
C SER A 38 -6.98 1.93 22.44
N THR A 39 -6.57 1.41 21.27
CA THR A 39 -5.22 0.87 21.04
C THR A 39 -4.71 1.21 19.64
N ASP A 40 -3.56 1.90 19.55
CA ASP A 40 -2.91 2.18 18.25
C ASP A 40 -2.47 0.89 17.52
N ASP A 41 -2.44 -0.23 18.23
CA ASP A 41 -1.89 -1.52 17.81
C ASP A 41 -2.91 -2.45 17.15
N VAL A 42 -4.22 -2.29 17.42
CA VAL A 42 -5.26 -3.20 16.93
C VAL A 42 -6.22 -2.44 16.02
N GLY A 43 -6.65 -3.09 14.95
CA GLY A 43 -7.62 -2.51 14.03
C GLY A 43 -8.32 -3.62 13.27
N CYS A 44 -9.58 -3.36 12.94
CA CYS A 44 -10.46 -4.31 12.29
C CYS A 44 -10.65 -3.95 10.81
N VAL A 45 -11.31 -4.85 10.09
CA VAL A 45 -11.71 -4.67 8.71
C VAL A 45 -13.20 -4.40 8.71
N GLY A 46 -13.63 -3.31 8.06
CA GLY A 46 -15.03 -3.05 7.83
C GLY A 46 -15.66 -4.09 6.89
N GLU A 47 -16.98 -4.25 6.96
CA GLU A 47 -17.72 -5.22 6.15
C GLU A 47 -18.04 -4.70 4.75
N GLU A 48 -18.00 -3.38 4.56
CA GLU A 48 -18.30 -2.72 3.27
C GLU A 48 -17.21 -3.03 2.24
N VAL A 49 -17.62 -3.67 1.13
CA VAL A 49 -16.77 -3.88 -0.04
C VAL A 49 -16.67 -2.60 -0.85
N ILE A 50 -15.45 -2.11 -1.02
CA ILE A 50 -15.13 -0.88 -1.74
C ILE A 50 -14.35 -1.23 -3.01
N PRO A 51 -14.78 -0.76 -4.19
CA PRO A 51 -14.07 -1.02 -5.43
C PRO A 51 -12.72 -0.29 -5.43
N VAL A 52 -11.66 -1.03 -5.74
CA VAL A 52 -10.30 -0.50 -5.90
C VAL A 52 -9.72 -0.95 -7.24
N LYS A 53 -8.51 -0.48 -7.56
CA LYS A 53 -7.82 -0.82 -8.81
C LYS A 53 -6.47 -1.51 -8.56
N CYS A 54 -5.88 -1.27 -7.39
CA CYS A 54 -4.54 -1.71 -7.06
C CYS A 54 -4.46 -2.18 -5.60
N GLY A 55 -3.84 -3.33 -5.37
CA GLY A 55 -3.48 -3.85 -4.06
C GLY A 55 -1.96 -3.74 -3.84
N VAL A 56 -1.54 -3.02 -2.80
CA VAL A 56 -0.13 -2.95 -2.38
C VAL A 56 0.15 -4.07 -1.37
N SER A 57 0.84 -5.12 -1.81
CA SER A 57 1.10 -6.32 -1.00
C SER A 57 2.29 -6.17 -0.05
N ARG A 58 3.30 -5.39 -0.47
CA ARG A 58 4.49 -5.10 0.33
C ARG A 58 4.95 -3.68 0.07
N ILE A 59 5.32 -2.98 1.13
CA ILE A 59 6.12 -1.77 1.05
C ILE A 59 7.19 -1.84 2.13
N TRP A 60 8.44 -1.65 1.72
CA TRP A 60 9.59 -1.74 2.59
C TRP A 60 10.55 -0.60 2.32
N THR A 61 11.19 -0.12 3.38
CA THR A 61 12.26 0.88 3.32
C THR A 61 13.36 0.46 4.29
N ALA A 62 14.59 0.46 3.81
CA ALA A 62 15.77 0.18 4.63
C ALA A 62 15.80 1.10 5.84
N LYS A 63 16.14 0.59 7.03
CA LYS A 63 16.09 1.36 8.29
C LYS A 63 16.83 2.70 8.20
N LYS A 64 18.02 2.71 7.58
CA LYS A 64 18.85 3.92 7.36
C LYS A 64 18.28 4.91 6.33
N SER A 65 17.23 4.54 5.62
CA SER A 65 16.57 5.34 4.57
C SER A 65 15.10 5.65 4.90
N ARG A 66 14.62 5.27 6.09
CA ARG A 66 13.31 5.68 6.60
C ARG A 66 13.30 7.20 6.86
N ASN A 67 12.11 7.80 6.89
CA ASN A 67 11.89 9.24 7.08
C ASN A 67 12.57 10.14 6.04
N GLN A 68 12.95 9.59 4.88
CA GLN A 68 13.59 10.31 3.78
C GLN A 68 12.75 10.21 2.50
N ASN A 69 11.42 10.20 2.65
CA ASN A 69 10.43 10.13 1.57
C ASN A 69 10.50 8.90 0.64
N VAL A 70 11.31 7.87 0.93
CA VAL A 70 11.45 6.68 0.08
C VAL A 70 10.10 5.99 -0.16
N ALA A 71 9.37 5.62 0.91
CA ALA A 71 8.06 4.98 0.79
C ALA A 71 7.01 5.87 0.11
N LYS A 72 7.05 7.19 0.37
CA LYS A 72 6.16 8.17 -0.27
C LYS A 72 6.40 8.23 -1.78
N ASN A 73 7.67 8.30 -2.18
CA ASN A 73 8.06 8.35 -3.60
C ASN A 73 7.73 7.04 -4.31
N LEU A 74 7.94 5.88 -3.66
CA LEU A 74 7.52 4.57 -4.20
C LEU A 74 6.02 4.55 -4.49
N LEU A 75 5.18 4.98 -3.54
CA LEU A 75 3.72 5.03 -3.74
C LEU A 75 3.31 6.04 -4.82
N GLN A 76 3.96 7.22 -4.85
CA GLN A 76 3.66 8.22 -5.88
C GLN A 76 4.02 7.70 -7.27
N THR A 77 5.18 7.08 -7.44
CA THR A 77 5.59 6.46 -8.71
C THR A 77 4.63 5.36 -9.12
N MET A 78 4.25 4.49 -8.19
CA MET A 78 3.27 3.43 -8.45
C MET A 78 1.93 4.01 -8.90
N ARG A 79 1.40 5.03 -8.20
CA ARG A 79 0.15 5.70 -8.58
C ARG A 79 0.15 6.28 -9.99
N MET A 80 1.28 6.77 -10.46
CA MET A 80 1.40 7.38 -11.79
C MET A 80 1.60 6.35 -12.91
N ASN A 81 2.05 5.13 -12.61
CA ASN A 81 2.52 4.19 -13.62
C ASN A 81 1.84 2.81 -13.58
N PHE A 82 1.08 2.49 -12.53
CA PHE A 82 0.50 1.16 -12.37
C PHE A 82 -0.48 0.81 -13.49
N ILE A 83 -1.32 1.78 -13.91
CA ILE A 83 -2.21 1.66 -15.07
C ILE A 83 -1.76 2.70 -16.11
N PRO A 84 -1.35 2.28 -17.33
CA PRO A 84 -0.96 3.21 -18.38
C PRO A 84 -2.04 4.27 -18.66
N GLY A 85 -1.64 5.54 -18.66
CA GLY A 85 -2.54 6.67 -18.92
C GLY A 85 -3.48 7.06 -17.77
N LYS A 86 -3.36 6.43 -16.59
CA LYS A 86 -4.22 6.73 -15.44
C LYS A 86 -3.42 6.94 -14.16
N VAL A 87 -3.63 8.10 -13.53
CA VAL A 87 -3.11 8.39 -12.19
C VAL A 87 -4.12 7.88 -11.15
N LEU A 88 -3.67 6.98 -10.28
CA LEU A 88 -4.51 6.42 -9.22
C LEU A 88 -4.67 7.38 -8.03
N GLY A 89 -5.93 7.51 -7.57
CA GLY A 89 -6.28 8.17 -6.32
C GLY A 89 -5.86 7.35 -5.10
N ILE A 90 -6.00 7.91 -3.90
CA ILE A 90 -5.81 7.13 -2.65
C ILE A 90 -6.92 6.10 -2.50
N ASP A 91 -8.15 6.46 -2.87
CA ASP A 91 -9.32 5.56 -2.79
C ASP A 91 -9.33 4.50 -3.89
N ASP A 92 -8.37 4.53 -4.83
CA ASP A 92 -8.16 3.48 -5.83
C ASP A 92 -7.22 2.36 -5.34
N ILE A 93 -6.66 2.49 -4.15
CA ILE A 93 -5.56 1.64 -3.66
C ILE A 93 -5.94 1.03 -2.31
N ALA A 94 -5.86 -0.30 -2.23
CA ALA A 94 -5.92 -1.02 -0.98
C ALA A 94 -4.53 -1.52 -0.56
N PHE A 95 -4.28 -1.59 0.74
CA PHE A 95 -3.04 -2.11 1.31
C PHE A 95 -3.27 -3.47 1.94
N ALA A 96 -2.30 -4.39 1.81
CA ALA A 96 -2.32 -5.61 2.61
C ALA A 96 -2.40 -5.21 4.09
N MET A 97 -3.29 -5.88 4.84
CA MET A 97 -3.55 -5.56 6.24
C MET A 97 -2.25 -5.27 7.01
N PRO A 98 -2.03 -4.01 7.46
CA PRO A 98 -0.78 -3.64 8.10
C PRO A 98 -0.74 -4.20 9.53
N LEU A 99 0.02 -5.28 9.71
CA LEU A 99 0.25 -5.90 11.02
C LEU A 99 1.22 -5.10 11.91
N PHE A 100 2.04 -4.22 11.33
CA PHE A 100 3.05 -3.44 12.06
C PHE A 100 2.65 -1.96 12.19
N MET A 101 2.83 -1.38 13.39
CA MET A 101 2.52 0.04 13.68
C MET A 101 3.20 1.03 12.73
N ASP A 102 4.48 0.80 12.42
CA ASP A 102 5.26 1.67 11.52
C ASP A 102 4.53 1.85 10.16
N GLY A 103 3.98 0.75 9.65
CA GLY A 103 3.20 0.73 8.41
C GLY A 103 1.91 1.53 8.54
N ARG A 104 1.14 1.29 9.62
CA ARG A 104 -0.11 2.03 9.89
C ARG A 104 0.12 3.53 9.98
N ARG A 105 1.05 3.98 10.82
CA ARG A 105 1.36 5.41 11.00
C ARG A 105 1.81 6.06 9.69
N PHE A 106 2.58 5.33 8.87
CA PHE A 106 2.96 5.80 7.55
C PHE A 106 1.74 5.95 6.63
N LEU A 107 0.86 4.93 6.55
CA LEU A 107 -0.33 4.95 5.70
C LEU A 107 -1.33 6.04 6.11
N GLN A 108 -1.56 6.22 7.41
CA GLN A 108 -2.44 7.29 7.91
C GLN A 108 -1.95 8.68 7.49
N ARG A 109 -0.64 8.92 7.59
CA ARG A 109 -0.02 10.18 7.15
C ARG A 109 -0.04 10.33 5.63
N TYR A 110 0.22 9.26 4.89
CA TYR A 110 0.24 9.29 3.43
C TYR A 110 -1.17 9.52 2.85
N CYS A 111 -2.17 8.81 3.37
CA CYS A 111 -3.56 8.88 2.93
C CYS A 111 -4.31 10.08 3.52
N LYS A 112 -3.75 10.76 4.52
CA LYS A 112 -4.38 11.84 5.29
C LYS A 112 -5.73 11.46 5.92
N ARG A 113 -5.90 10.17 6.24
CA ARG A 113 -7.10 9.61 6.87
C ARG A 113 -6.72 8.38 7.70
N LYS A 114 -7.48 8.09 8.75
CA LYS A 114 -7.23 6.91 9.60
C LYS A 114 -7.82 5.63 9.01
N ASP A 115 -8.88 5.75 8.21
CA ASP A 115 -9.68 4.68 7.60
C ASP A 115 -9.29 4.42 6.13
N PHE A 116 -7.99 4.22 5.89
CA PHE A 116 -7.49 3.85 4.55
C PHE A 116 -7.99 2.45 4.14
N LEU A 117 -7.94 2.15 2.84
CA LEU A 117 -8.44 0.89 2.32
C LEU A 117 -7.43 -0.23 2.52
N VAL A 118 -7.90 -1.37 2.99
CA VAL A 118 -7.14 -2.60 3.21
C VAL A 118 -7.78 -3.77 2.48
N TYR A 119 -7.04 -4.85 2.31
CA TYR A 119 -7.63 -6.13 1.91
C TYR A 119 -7.09 -7.26 2.80
N THR A 120 -7.90 -8.30 2.95
CA THR A 120 -7.56 -9.53 3.67
C THR A 120 -7.29 -10.63 2.65
N GLY A 121 -6.16 -11.32 2.80
CA GLY A 121 -5.72 -12.39 1.89
C GLY A 121 -4.31 -12.17 1.34
N LEU A 122 -3.76 -13.23 0.74
CA LEU A 122 -2.56 -13.13 -0.08
C LEU A 122 -2.98 -12.56 -1.44
N ALA A 123 -2.71 -11.26 -1.69
CA ALA A 123 -2.68 -10.76 -3.07
C ALA A 123 -1.33 -11.14 -3.68
N ILE A 124 -1.10 -12.45 -3.82
CA ILE A 124 -0.06 -13.08 -4.64
C ILE A 124 -0.41 -14.56 -4.81
#